data_AF-A0A0U3FZA3-F1
#
_entry.id   AF-A0A0U3FZA3-F1
#
_cell.length_a   1.000
_cell.length_b   1.000
_cell.length_c   1.000
_cell.angle_alpha   90.00
_cell.angle_beta   90.00
_cell.angle_gamma   90.00
#
_symmetry.space_group_name_H-M   'P 1'
#
loop_
_entity.id
_entity.type
_entity.pdbx_description
1 polymer ?
#
loop_
_entity_poly.entity_id
_entity_poly.type
_entity_poly.pdbx_seq_one_letter_code
_entity_poly.pdbx_strand_id
1 'polypeptide(L)'
;MGDANNRRRFLKGIIAASALALLSPPVIYSLNKEEKKVPKVWYEPFILEKNDRYEMYKALGYVIEKDGKRYAANPVLPDKPLVYMKPYHEDRFELEPPGAFKLTERCIRCSLCYFACMRDGNHTIRLGTIKDGSKKVGVPIVWNLMDYPCTLCMSCAKACPTGALEEIEPKKVKMGIALIDPDLCWAWNSGDCYSCAKACPYGSEVFKFTFNEFGVHTEVIPERCTGCGQCIPACPVVGAAIHVYPKEVYEERVKNFKNTGMSYEEYTKLIKKIENEDPEKATWRYTINADYIINKRGLIKEKIVSEF
;
A
#
# COMPACT_ATOMS: atom_id res chain seq x y z
N MET A 1 10.75 19.51 -68.63
CA MET A 1 9.31 19.13 -68.59
C MET A 1 9.19 17.77 -67.91
N GLY A 2 8.83 17.78 -66.62
CA GLY A 2 8.75 16.56 -65.80
C GLY A 2 7.52 15.74 -66.17
N ASP A 3 7.75 14.48 -66.49
CA ASP A 3 6.78 13.54 -67.04
C ASP A 3 5.54 13.37 -66.12
N ALA A 4 4.41 13.90 -66.58
CA ALA A 4 3.11 13.84 -65.91
C ALA A 4 2.63 12.39 -65.68
N ASN A 5 3.17 11.40 -66.41
CA ASN A 5 2.86 9.99 -66.18
C ASN A 5 3.47 9.45 -64.89
N ASN A 6 4.60 9.99 -64.43
CA ASN A 6 5.28 9.47 -63.25
C ASN A 6 4.55 9.86 -61.95
N ARG A 7 3.97 11.07 -61.89
CA ARG A 7 3.09 11.50 -60.77
C ARG A 7 1.78 10.71 -60.72
N ARG A 8 1.18 10.38 -61.87
CA ARG A 8 -0.04 9.57 -61.92
C ARG A 8 0.18 8.11 -61.48
N ARG A 9 1.34 7.53 -61.80
CA ARG A 9 1.74 6.20 -61.29
C ARG A 9 1.97 6.21 -59.78
N PHE A 10 2.62 7.24 -59.25
CA PHE A 10 2.88 7.39 -57.81
C PHE A 10 1.58 7.57 -57.00
N LEU A 11 0.66 8.41 -57.47
CA LEU A 11 -0.66 8.61 -56.84
C LEU A 11 -1.54 7.37 -56.90
N LYS A 12 -1.52 6.61 -58.02
CA LYS A 12 -2.23 5.32 -58.10
C LYS A 12 -1.64 4.25 -57.17
N GLY A 13 -0.32 4.26 -56.95
CA GLY A 13 0.34 3.38 -55.97
C GLY A 13 -0.04 3.70 -54.52
N ILE A 14 -0.18 4.98 -54.17
CA ILE A 14 -0.61 5.41 -52.83
C ILE A 14 -2.08 5.04 -52.56
N ILE A 15 -2.97 5.21 -53.54
CA ILE A 15 -4.40 4.88 -53.41
C ILE A 15 -4.62 3.35 -53.34
N ALA A 16 -3.82 2.56 -54.05
CA ALA A 16 -3.87 1.10 -53.95
C ALA A 16 -3.32 0.58 -52.59
N ALA A 17 -2.29 1.23 -52.05
CA ALA A 17 -1.73 0.87 -50.74
C ALA A 17 -2.68 1.20 -49.57
N SER A 18 -3.45 2.29 -49.65
CA SER A 18 -4.44 2.65 -48.64
C SER A 18 -5.74 1.84 -48.74
N ALA A 19 -6.08 1.29 -49.92
CA ALA A 19 -7.19 0.35 -50.07
C ALA A 19 -6.90 -1.04 -49.48
N LEU A 20 -5.66 -1.54 -49.54
CA LEU A 20 -5.29 -2.81 -48.89
C LEU A 20 -5.21 -2.73 -47.37
N ALA A 21 -4.90 -1.56 -46.82
CA ALA A 21 -4.90 -1.33 -45.37
C ALA A 21 -6.30 -1.38 -44.75
N LEU A 22 -7.35 -1.16 -45.54
CA LEU A 22 -8.76 -1.22 -45.11
C LEU A 22 -9.41 -2.61 -45.24
N LEU A 23 -8.76 -3.54 -45.96
CA LEU A 23 -9.22 -4.92 -46.14
C LEU A 23 -8.49 -5.93 -45.25
N SER A 24 -7.52 -5.47 -44.47
CA SER A 24 -6.94 -6.27 -43.41
C SER A 24 -7.98 -6.35 -42.28
N PRO A 25 -8.44 -7.55 -41.85
CA PRO A 25 -9.30 -7.64 -40.67
C PRO A 25 -8.60 -6.87 -39.55
N PRO A 26 -9.33 -6.13 -38.69
CA PRO A 26 -8.70 -5.45 -37.59
C PRO A 26 -7.95 -6.54 -36.83
N VAL A 27 -6.63 -6.44 -36.82
CA VAL A 27 -5.81 -7.19 -35.88
C VAL A 27 -6.15 -6.56 -34.54
N ILE A 28 -7.32 -6.93 -34.02
CA ILE A 28 -7.66 -6.84 -32.63
C ILE A 28 -6.64 -7.78 -32.01
N TYR A 29 -5.48 -7.20 -31.69
CA TYR A 29 -4.56 -7.84 -30.77
C TYR A 29 -5.37 -7.95 -29.49
N SER A 30 -5.96 -9.13 -29.33
CA SER A 30 -6.58 -9.61 -28.12
C SER A 30 -5.51 -9.48 -27.04
N LEU A 31 -5.45 -8.31 -26.40
CA LEU A 31 -4.75 -8.09 -25.16
C LEU A 31 -5.61 -8.66 -24.02
N ASN A 32 -6.11 -9.88 -24.18
CA ASN A 32 -6.33 -10.77 -23.05
C ASN A 32 -4.97 -11.34 -22.65
N LYS A 33 -4.09 -10.46 -22.19
CA LYS A 33 -3.04 -10.90 -21.30
C LYS A 33 -3.77 -11.07 -19.99
N GLU A 34 -4.15 -12.31 -19.67
CA GLU A 34 -4.43 -12.68 -18.28
C GLU A 34 -3.35 -11.99 -17.44
N GLU A 35 -3.77 -11.10 -16.55
CA GLU A 35 -2.87 -10.55 -15.55
C GLU A 35 -2.27 -11.75 -14.85
N LYS A 36 -1.03 -12.10 -15.23
CA LYS A 36 -0.25 -13.09 -14.51
C LYS A 36 -0.19 -12.55 -13.10
N LYS A 37 -1.03 -13.10 -12.21
CA LYS A 37 -0.95 -12.88 -10.78
C LYS A 37 0.43 -13.39 -10.36
N VAL A 38 1.42 -12.52 -10.45
CA VAL A 38 2.68 -12.68 -9.74
C VAL A 38 2.26 -13.03 -8.31
N PRO A 39 2.78 -14.12 -7.71
CA PRO A 39 2.42 -14.47 -6.35
C PRO A 39 2.59 -13.21 -5.50
N LYS A 40 1.48 -12.73 -4.96
CA LYS A 40 1.40 -11.48 -4.23
C LYS A 40 2.13 -11.69 -2.90
N VAL A 41 3.46 -11.62 -2.90
CA VAL A 41 4.28 -11.77 -1.70
C VAL A 41 4.26 -10.43 -0.96
N TRP A 42 3.17 -10.18 -0.25
CA TRP A 42 2.93 -8.97 0.56
C TRP A 42 3.82 -8.85 1.79
N TYR A 43 4.36 -9.98 2.23
CA TYR A 43 5.10 -10.11 3.46
C TYR A 43 6.52 -10.57 3.17
N GLU A 44 7.47 -10.06 3.94
CA GLU A 44 8.85 -10.51 3.95
C GLU A 44 9.12 -11.34 5.22
N PRO A 45 9.80 -12.48 5.12
CA PRO A 45 10.16 -13.27 6.29
C PRO A 45 11.38 -12.68 7.00
N PHE A 46 11.44 -12.85 8.32
CA PHE A 46 12.65 -12.55 9.09
C PHE A 46 13.68 -13.66 8.89
N ILE A 47 14.52 -13.49 7.87
CA ILE A 47 15.64 -14.39 7.60
C ILE A 47 16.82 -14.03 8.51
N LEU A 48 17.37 -15.04 9.19
CA LEU A 48 18.55 -14.93 10.04
C LEU A 48 19.80 -15.21 9.20
N GLU A 49 20.53 -14.16 8.85
CA GLU A 49 21.79 -14.22 8.12
C GLU A 49 22.98 -14.51 9.06
N LYS A 50 24.15 -14.81 8.48
CA LYS A 50 25.33 -15.29 9.21
C LYS A 50 25.86 -14.31 10.28
N ASN A 51 25.60 -13.01 10.12
CA ASN A 51 26.05 -11.95 11.04
C ASN A 51 24.94 -11.49 12.00
N ASP A 52 23.74 -12.06 11.90
CA ASP A 52 22.65 -11.74 12.82
C ASP A 52 22.82 -12.50 14.13
N ARG A 53 21.93 -12.22 15.11
CA ARG A 53 21.88 -12.85 16.43
C ARG A 53 21.37 -14.31 16.38
N TYR A 54 21.79 -15.10 15.38
CA TYR A 54 21.32 -16.47 15.16
C TYR A 54 21.56 -17.36 16.39
N GLU A 55 22.77 -17.37 16.96
CA GLU A 55 23.08 -18.21 18.13
C GLU A 55 22.23 -17.83 19.34
N MET A 56 21.92 -16.54 19.50
CA MET A 56 21.00 -16.06 20.54
C MET A 56 19.58 -16.61 20.31
N TYR A 57 19.03 -16.44 19.10
CA TYR A 57 17.69 -16.96 18.79
C TYR A 57 17.62 -18.48 18.90
N LYS A 58 18.68 -19.20 18.53
CA LYS A 58 18.76 -20.65 18.64
C LYS A 58 18.75 -21.11 20.09
N ALA A 59 19.54 -20.46 20.95
CA ALA A 59 19.58 -20.78 22.38
C ALA A 59 18.22 -20.56 23.06
N LEU A 60 17.44 -19.60 22.57
CA LEU A 60 16.09 -19.28 23.05
C LEU A 60 14.98 -20.11 22.40
N GLY A 61 15.30 -20.99 21.46
CA GLY A 61 14.31 -21.81 20.75
C GLY A 61 13.47 -21.06 19.71
N TYR A 62 13.89 -19.87 19.27
CA TYR A 62 13.19 -19.04 18.28
C TYR A 62 13.78 -19.12 16.87
N VAL A 63 14.16 -20.32 16.43
CA VAL A 63 14.69 -20.56 15.08
C VAL A 63 13.88 -21.64 14.36
N ILE A 64 13.48 -21.35 13.14
CA ILE A 64 12.90 -22.32 12.21
C ILE A 64 13.86 -22.49 11.04
N GLU A 65 14.22 -23.74 10.74
CA GLU A 65 15.00 -24.08 9.55
C GLU A 65 14.08 -24.71 8.51
N LYS A 66 13.98 -24.08 7.33
CA LYS A 66 13.11 -24.53 6.24
C LYS A 66 13.71 -24.16 4.89
N ASP A 67 13.69 -25.10 3.94
CA ASP A 67 14.19 -24.90 2.58
C ASP A 67 15.65 -24.37 2.52
N GLY A 68 16.50 -24.85 3.43
CA GLY A 68 17.91 -24.43 3.54
C GLY A 68 18.12 -23.01 4.07
N LYS A 69 17.06 -22.34 4.54
CA LYS A 69 17.10 -21.01 5.17
C LYS A 69 16.75 -21.10 6.65
N ARG A 70 17.23 -20.12 7.41
CA ARG A 70 16.97 -19.93 8.84
C ARG A 70 16.08 -18.72 9.04
N TYR A 71 15.04 -18.88 9.83
CA TYR A 71 14.06 -17.83 10.11
C TYR A 71 13.92 -17.63 11.60
N ALA A 72 13.64 -16.41 12.04
CA ALA A 72 13.15 -16.19 13.39
C ALA A 72 11.76 -16.83 13.51
N ALA A 73 11.57 -17.66 14.54
CA ALA A 73 10.27 -18.27 14.81
C ALA A 73 9.30 -17.20 15.34
N ASN A 74 8.02 -17.31 14.99
CA ASN A 74 6.98 -16.44 15.52
C ASN A 74 6.67 -16.85 16.97
N PRO A 75 6.93 -15.98 17.98
CA PRO A 75 6.66 -16.34 19.36
C PRO A 75 5.19 -16.64 19.60
N VAL A 76 4.28 -16.00 18.87
CA VAL A 76 2.84 -16.22 18.96
C VAL A 76 2.39 -17.48 18.22
N LEU A 77 3.08 -17.85 17.15
CA LEU A 77 2.82 -19.03 16.31
C LEU A 77 4.14 -19.82 16.09
N PRO A 78 4.62 -20.59 17.08
CA PRO A 78 5.98 -21.15 17.09
C PRO A 78 6.35 -22.00 15.86
N ASP A 79 5.38 -22.65 15.23
CA ASP A 79 5.59 -23.47 14.03
C ASP A 79 5.73 -22.66 12.73
N LYS A 80 5.62 -21.33 12.80
CA LYS A 80 5.61 -20.43 11.66
C LYS A 80 6.75 -19.41 11.76
N PRO A 81 7.41 -19.08 10.63
CA PRO A 81 8.39 -18.00 10.63
C PRO A 81 7.71 -16.66 10.90
N LEU A 82 8.43 -15.74 11.55
CA LEU A 82 8.04 -14.34 11.57
C LEU A 82 8.05 -13.79 10.16
N VAL A 83 6.96 -13.11 9.82
CA VAL A 83 6.83 -12.37 8.58
C VAL A 83 6.28 -10.99 8.90
N TYR A 84 6.70 -10.01 8.12
CA TYR A 84 6.36 -8.61 8.30
C TYR A 84 5.82 -8.06 7.00
N MET A 85 4.98 -7.03 7.05
CA MET A 85 4.67 -6.25 5.86
C MET A 85 5.97 -5.70 5.26
N LYS A 86 6.14 -5.87 3.96
CA LYS A 86 7.27 -5.29 3.22
C LYS A 86 7.31 -3.77 3.35
N PRO A 87 8.41 -3.11 2.98
CA PRO A 87 8.42 -1.67 2.91
C PRO A 87 7.30 -1.10 2.06
N TYR A 88 6.70 0.02 2.48
CA TYR A 88 5.61 0.67 1.75
C TYR A 88 5.92 0.88 0.26
N HIS A 89 7.15 1.26 -0.10
CA HIS A 89 7.52 1.45 -1.51
C HIS A 89 7.55 0.15 -2.34
N GLU A 90 7.68 -1.01 -1.68
CA GLU A 90 7.62 -2.36 -2.28
C GLU A 90 6.21 -2.98 -2.23
N ASP A 91 5.33 -2.48 -1.35
CA ASP A 91 3.97 -2.98 -1.14
C ASP A 91 2.90 -1.88 -1.27
N ARG A 92 3.15 -0.88 -2.14
CA ARG A 92 2.18 0.18 -2.44
C ARG A 92 1.15 -0.29 -3.47
N PHE A 93 -0.07 0.20 -3.30
CA PHE A 93 -1.20 -0.08 -4.18
C PHE A 93 -1.69 1.21 -4.82
N GLU A 94 -2.23 1.07 -6.02
CA GLU A 94 -2.95 2.13 -6.68
C GLU A 94 -4.31 2.31 -6.01
N LEU A 95 -4.61 3.55 -5.62
CA LEU A 95 -5.90 3.99 -5.12
C LEU A 95 -6.51 4.95 -6.13
N GLU A 96 -7.84 5.03 -6.10
CA GLU A 96 -8.54 6.09 -6.81
C GLU A 96 -8.45 7.41 -6.01
N PRO A 97 -8.44 8.58 -6.68
CA PRO A 97 -8.48 9.87 -6.01
C PRO A 97 -9.77 10.07 -5.17
N PRO A 98 -9.80 11.05 -4.26
CA PRO A 98 -10.98 11.29 -3.44
C PRO A 98 -12.18 11.69 -4.30
N GLY A 99 -13.34 11.13 -3.97
CA GLY A 99 -14.60 11.36 -4.69
C GLY A 99 -14.75 10.56 -5.99
N ALA A 100 -13.87 9.59 -6.29
CA ALA A 100 -13.98 8.79 -7.49
C ALA A 100 -15.32 8.04 -7.60
N PHE A 101 -15.96 8.17 -8.76
CA PHE A 101 -17.20 7.45 -9.09
C PHE A 101 -17.25 7.13 -10.58
N LYS A 102 -17.27 5.83 -10.92
CA LYS A 102 -17.19 5.34 -12.32
C LYS A 102 -16.04 6.03 -13.08
N LEU A 103 -14.88 6.09 -12.41
CA LEU A 103 -13.76 6.95 -12.81
C LEU A 103 -13.27 6.61 -14.22
N THR A 104 -13.10 5.32 -14.53
CA THR A 104 -12.64 4.85 -15.84
C THR A 104 -13.62 5.16 -16.98
N GLU A 105 -14.92 5.18 -16.69
CA GLU A 105 -15.98 5.40 -17.69
C GLU A 105 -16.25 6.89 -17.90
N ARG A 106 -16.19 7.70 -16.83
CA ARG A 106 -16.54 9.13 -16.86
C ARG A 106 -15.34 10.04 -17.11
N CYS A 107 -14.11 9.58 -16.90
CA CYS A 107 -12.92 10.40 -17.09
C CYS A 107 -12.65 10.64 -18.58
N ILE A 108 -12.73 11.91 -19.00
CA ILE A 108 -12.35 12.35 -20.34
C ILE A 108 -10.84 12.63 -20.49
N ARG A 109 -10.02 12.27 -19.47
CA ARG A 109 -8.55 12.40 -19.48
C ARG A 109 -8.05 13.83 -19.69
N CYS A 110 -8.82 14.83 -19.26
CA CYS A 110 -8.50 16.25 -19.38
C CYS A 110 -7.38 16.73 -18.46
N SER A 111 -6.91 15.90 -17.52
CA SER A 111 -5.81 16.19 -16.59
C SER A 111 -6.03 17.35 -15.61
N LEU A 112 -7.23 17.95 -15.57
CA LEU A 112 -7.54 19.08 -14.68
C LEU A 112 -7.37 18.74 -13.20
N CYS A 113 -7.76 17.52 -12.78
CA CYS A 113 -7.58 17.05 -11.40
C CYS A 113 -6.10 16.94 -11.00
N TYR A 114 -5.23 16.52 -11.93
CA TYR A 114 -3.78 16.47 -11.74
C TYR A 114 -3.21 17.89 -11.52
N PHE A 115 -3.55 18.83 -12.40
CA PHE A 115 -3.09 20.22 -12.28
C PHE A 115 -3.62 20.91 -11.02
N ALA A 116 -4.88 20.66 -10.65
CA ALA A 116 -5.45 21.18 -9.41
C ALA A 116 -4.68 20.65 -8.18
N CYS A 117 -4.40 19.36 -8.13
CA CYS A 117 -3.65 18.73 -7.04
C CYS A 117 -2.20 19.27 -6.93
N MET A 118 -1.55 19.50 -8.09
CA MET A 118 -0.22 20.10 -8.18
C MET A 118 -0.21 21.57 -7.76
N ARG A 119 -1.17 22.37 -8.24
CA ARG A 119 -1.30 23.80 -7.92
C ARG A 119 -1.48 24.01 -6.41
N ASP A 120 -2.20 23.11 -5.76
CA ASP A 120 -2.44 23.15 -4.32
C ASP A 120 -1.27 22.53 -3.50
N GLY A 121 -0.16 22.18 -4.15
CA GLY A 121 1.06 21.70 -3.51
C GLY A 121 1.02 20.25 -2.98
N ASN A 122 -0.02 19.48 -3.31
CA ASN A 122 -0.19 18.13 -2.75
C ASN A 122 0.52 17.05 -3.56
N HIS A 123 0.52 17.17 -4.90
CA HIS A 123 1.14 16.21 -5.84
C HIS A 123 0.70 14.73 -5.68
N THR A 124 -0.40 14.46 -4.96
CA THR A 124 -0.90 13.11 -4.66
C THR A 124 -1.38 12.35 -5.89
N ILE A 125 -1.95 13.06 -6.88
CA ILE A 125 -2.46 12.48 -8.12
C ILE A 125 -1.34 12.42 -9.15
N ARG A 126 -1.17 11.25 -9.79
CA ARG A 126 -0.48 11.11 -11.08
C ARG A 126 -1.46 10.69 -12.16
N LEU A 127 -1.06 10.83 -13.42
CA LEU A 127 -1.80 10.27 -14.54
C LEU A 127 -1.32 8.85 -14.84
N GLY A 128 -2.26 7.95 -15.06
CA GLY A 128 -1.97 6.59 -15.46
C GLY A 128 -1.28 6.53 -16.82
N THR A 129 -0.43 5.53 -16.97
CA THR A 129 0.40 5.24 -18.13
C THR A 129 0.03 3.86 -18.68
N ILE A 130 0.64 3.45 -19.79
CA ILE A 130 0.41 2.13 -20.38
C ILE A 130 0.80 1.01 -19.40
N LYS A 131 1.76 1.25 -18.49
CA LYS A 131 2.20 0.28 -17.48
C LYS A 131 1.12 -0.04 -16.45
N ASP A 132 0.18 0.88 -16.23
CA ASP A 132 -0.91 0.73 -15.27
C ASP A 132 -2.14 0.03 -15.90
N GLY A 133 -2.06 -0.28 -17.20
CA GLY A 133 -3.12 -0.89 -17.98
C GLY A 133 -3.73 0.07 -19.00
N SER A 134 -4.09 -0.45 -20.18
CA SER A 134 -4.58 0.35 -21.31
C SER A 134 -5.79 1.22 -20.97
N LYS A 135 -6.69 0.75 -20.10
CA LYS A 135 -7.86 1.51 -19.65
C LYS A 135 -7.52 2.68 -18.72
N LYS A 136 -6.39 2.61 -18.02
CA LYS A 136 -5.94 3.62 -17.04
C LYS A 136 -5.08 4.73 -17.65
N VAL A 137 -4.69 4.64 -18.91
CA VAL A 137 -3.92 5.69 -19.58
C VAL A 137 -4.65 7.04 -19.46
N GLY A 138 -4.00 8.05 -18.87
CA GLY A 138 -4.57 9.38 -18.63
C GLY A 138 -5.63 9.47 -17.53
N VAL A 139 -5.97 8.36 -16.87
CA VAL A 139 -6.89 8.32 -15.72
C VAL A 139 -6.10 8.71 -14.46
N PRO A 140 -6.64 9.55 -13.56
CA PRO A 140 -5.92 9.94 -12.34
C PRO A 140 -5.81 8.76 -11.35
N ILE A 141 -4.63 8.58 -10.77
CA ILE A 141 -4.30 7.50 -9.83
C ILE A 141 -3.53 8.10 -8.65
N VAL A 142 -3.76 7.56 -7.45
CA VAL A 142 -2.96 7.81 -6.25
C VAL A 142 -2.12 6.57 -5.94
N TRP A 143 -0.83 6.72 -5.63
CA TRP A 143 0.08 5.56 -5.52
C TRP A 143 1.21 5.75 -4.50
N ASN A 144 1.65 6.99 -4.26
CA ASN A 144 2.77 7.28 -3.39
C ASN A 144 2.34 8.14 -2.20
N LEU A 145 1.58 7.55 -1.29
CA LEU A 145 1.11 8.23 -0.09
C LEU A 145 2.21 8.44 0.96
N MET A 146 3.36 7.77 0.82
CA MET A 146 4.52 8.01 1.67
C MET A 146 5.14 9.37 1.40
N ASP A 147 5.29 9.76 0.14
CA ASP A 147 5.86 11.08 -0.19
C ASP A 147 4.77 12.16 -0.35
N TYR A 148 3.59 11.78 -0.86
CA TYR A 148 2.52 12.70 -1.24
C TYR A 148 1.15 12.26 -0.69
N PRO A 149 0.95 12.25 0.63
CA PRO A 149 -0.34 11.90 1.22
C PRO A 149 -1.44 12.89 0.80
N CYS A 150 -2.69 12.43 0.73
CA CYS A 150 -3.82 13.27 0.37
C CYS A 150 -4.26 14.14 1.56
N THR A 151 -4.44 15.43 1.33
CA THR A 151 -4.97 16.38 2.33
C THR A 151 -6.50 16.42 2.41
N LEU A 152 -7.20 15.69 1.53
CA LEU A 152 -8.66 15.70 1.40
C LEU A 152 -9.26 17.09 1.11
N CYS A 153 -8.50 17.97 0.44
CA CYS A 153 -8.96 19.33 0.09
C CYS A 153 -10.08 19.38 -0.95
N MET A 154 -10.34 18.25 -1.64
CA MET A 154 -11.34 18.08 -2.70
C MET A 154 -11.17 18.96 -3.95
N SER A 155 -10.07 19.69 -4.10
CA SER A 155 -9.82 20.54 -5.29
C SER A 155 -9.79 19.76 -6.61
N CYS A 156 -9.33 18.52 -6.58
CA CYS A 156 -9.36 17.64 -7.76
C CYS A 156 -10.78 17.30 -8.22
N ALA A 157 -11.72 17.18 -7.27
CA ALA A 157 -13.14 16.94 -7.56
C ALA A 157 -13.80 18.20 -8.09
N LYS A 158 -13.55 19.37 -7.47
CA LYS A 158 -14.01 20.68 -7.96
C LYS A 158 -13.60 20.97 -9.41
N ALA A 159 -12.40 20.53 -9.79
CA ALA A 159 -11.87 20.71 -11.13
C ALA A 159 -12.40 19.70 -12.16
N CYS A 160 -13.18 18.68 -11.74
CA CYS A 160 -13.64 17.61 -12.62
C CYS A 160 -14.93 18.02 -13.37
N PRO A 161 -14.90 18.21 -14.70
CA PRO A 161 -16.07 18.68 -15.44
C PRO A 161 -17.11 17.58 -15.70
N THR A 162 -16.77 16.31 -15.51
CA THR A 162 -17.64 15.17 -15.86
C THR A 162 -18.26 14.47 -14.66
N GLY A 163 -17.89 14.86 -13.43
CA GLY A 163 -18.30 14.13 -12.23
C GLY A 163 -17.72 12.72 -12.17
N ALA A 164 -16.53 12.50 -12.75
CA ALA A 164 -15.73 11.30 -12.51
C ALA A 164 -15.07 11.33 -11.12
N LEU A 165 -14.84 12.54 -10.60
CA LEU A 165 -14.52 12.84 -9.21
C LEU A 165 -15.63 13.77 -8.70
N GLU A 166 -16.39 13.34 -7.71
CA GLU A 166 -17.51 14.08 -7.13
C GLU A 166 -17.06 14.81 -5.85
N GLU A 167 -17.50 16.06 -5.69
CA GLU A 167 -17.26 16.80 -4.46
C GLU A 167 -18.20 16.27 -3.37
N ILE A 168 -17.61 15.52 -2.44
CA ILE A 168 -18.27 14.95 -1.28
C ILE A 168 -17.62 15.47 0.00
N GLU A 169 -18.34 15.34 1.12
CA GLU A 169 -17.79 15.65 2.44
C GLU A 169 -16.49 14.86 2.66
N PRO A 170 -15.37 15.52 3.06
CA PRO A 170 -14.07 14.86 3.22
C PRO A 170 -14.09 13.60 4.09
N LYS A 171 -14.98 13.54 5.09
CA LYS A 171 -15.14 12.41 6.01
C LYS A 171 -15.80 11.19 5.37
N LYS A 172 -16.55 11.40 4.27
CA LYS A 172 -17.22 10.36 3.48
C LYS A 172 -16.36 9.81 2.36
N VAL A 173 -15.20 10.40 2.10
CA VAL A 173 -14.23 9.90 1.10
C VAL A 173 -13.81 8.47 1.44
N LYS A 174 -13.75 7.61 0.41
CA LYS A 174 -13.29 6.22 0.50
C LYS A 174 -12.29 5.92 -0.61
N MET A 175 -11.02 6.32 -0.41
CA MET A 175 -9.92 5.98 -1.32
C MET A 175 -9.35 4.60 -1.04
N GLY A 176 -9.33 4.20 0.25
CA GLY A 176 -8.74 2.97 0.74
C GLY A 176 -8.89 2.86 2.25
N ILE A 177 -8.29 1.83 2.84
CA ILE A 177 -8.36 1.52 4.26
C ILE A 177 -6.95 1.28 4.79
N ALA A 178 -6.62 1.93 5.91
CA ALA A 178 -5.33 1.73 6.57
C ALA A 178 -5.31 0.40 7.35
N LEU A 179 -4.21 -0.34 7.26
CA LEU A 179 -3.94 -1.58 7.99
C LEU A 179 -2.58 -1.47 8.67
N ILE A 180 -2.55 -1.80 9.97
CA ILE A 180 -1.33 -1.79 10.79
C ILE A 180 -0.78 -3.21 10.88
N ASP A 181 0.53 -3.37 10.76
CA ASP A 181 1.23 -4.59 11.16
C ASP A 181 1.55 -4.53 12.67
N PRO A 182 0.92 -5.32 13.55
CA PRO A 182 1.19 -5.27 14.98
C PRO A 182 2.60 -5.76 15.33
N ASP A 183 3.27 -6.54 14.48
CA ASP A 183 4.64 -6.99 14.76
C ASP A 183 5.70 -6.00 14.27
N LEU A 184 5.35 -5.05 13.39
CA LEU A 184 6.22 -3.90 13.06
C LEU A 184 5.86 -2.63 13.83
N CYS A 185 4.63 -2.50 14.29
CA CYS A 185 4.16 -1.26 14.89
C CYS A 185 4.85 -1.02 16.22
N TRP A 186 5.54 0.12 16.36
CA TRP A 186 6.22 0.50 17.60
C TRP A 186 5.26 0.50 18.81
N ALA A 187 4.01 0.92 18.59
CA ALA A 187 3.00 0.99 19.64
C ALA A 187 2.63 -0.41 20.21
N TRP A 188 2.67 -1.44 19.35
CA TRP A 188 2.39 -2.84 19.71
C TRP A 188 3.63 -3.61 20.24
N ASN A 189 4.77 -2.94 20.30
CA ASN A 189 6.05 -3.52 20.71
C ASN A 189 6.68 -2.59 21.77
N SER A 190 5.96 -2.37 22.89
CA SER A 190 6.39 -1.61 24.08
C SER A 190 6.63 -0.11 23.92
N GLY A 191 6.02 0.53 22.92
CA GLY A 191 6.11 1.98 22.72
C GLY A 191 4.80 2.71 22.98
N ASP A 192 4.87 3.94 23.51
CA ASP A 192 3.75 4.88 23.57
C ASP A 192 3.69 5.71 22.28
N CYS A 193 3.43 5.06 21.14
CA CYS A 193 3.44 5.72 19.83
C CYS A 193 2.02 6.06 19.33
N TYR A 194 1.79 7.35 19.07
CA TYR A 194 0.53 7.88 18.54
C TYR A 194 0.68 8.56 17.18
N SER A 195 1.84 8.42 16.53
CA SER A 195 2.22 9.22 15.36
C SER A 195 1.18 9.16 14.23
N CYS A 196 0.64 7.97 13.93
CA CYS A 196 -0.37 7.79 12.89
C CYS A 196 -1.70 8.49 13.22
N ALA A 197 -2.10 8.50 14.49
CA ALA A 197 -3.32 9.15 14.94
C ALA A 197 -3.16 10.68 15.03
N LYS A 198 -2.01 11.17 15.51
CA LYS A 198 -1.67 12.60 15.51
C LYS A 198 -1.68 13.19 14.10
N ALA A 199 -1.17 12.44 13.11
CA ALA A 199 -1.19 12.85 11.71
C ALA A 199 -2.54 12.65 11.01
N CYS A 200 -3.48 11.92 11.62
CA CYS A 200 -4.79 11.70 11.02
C CYS A 200 -5.67 12.94 11.21
N PRO A 201 -6.30 13.49 10.16
CA PRO A 201 -7.20 14.64 10.30
C PRO A 201 -8.45 14.33 11.14
N TYR A 202 -8.73 13.05 11.42
CA TYR A 202 -9.85 12.59 12.24
C TYR A 202 -9.41 11.91 13.55
N GLY A 203 -8.10 11.84 13.83
CA GLY A 203 -7.55 11.35 15.09
C GLY A 203 -8.21 10.08 15.66
N SER A 204 -8.70 10.18 16.90
CA SER A 204 -9.35 9.09 17.65
C SER A 204 -10.70 8.64 17.08
N GLU A 205 -11.26 9.35 16.09
CA GLU A 205 -12.41 8.82 15.37
C GLU A 205 -12.01 7.64 14.49
N VAL A 206 -10.79 7.64 13.93
CA VAL A 206 -10.28 6.58 13.03
C VAL A 206 -9.40 5.58 13.78
N PHE A 207 -8.75 5.99 14.86
CA PHE A 207 -7.85 5.13 15.62
C PHE A 207 -8.43 4.79 16.99
N LYS A 208 -8.50 3.49 17.29
CA LYS A 208 -8.82 2.95 18.62
C LYS A 208 -7.53 2.60 19.34
N PHE A 209 -7.48 2.90 20.64
CA PHE A 209 -6.36 2.58 21.52
C PHE A 209 -6.80 1.59 22.59
N THR A 210 -5.96 0.60 22.86
CA THR A 210 -6.07 -0.30 24.02
C THR A 210 -4.77 -0.20 24.80
N PHE A 211 -4.85 0.02 26.10
CA PHE A 211 -3.68 0.24 26.95
C PHE A 211 -3.46 -1.00 27.82
N ASN A 212 -2.22 -1.46 27.90
CA ASN A 212 -1.80 -2.53 28.80
C ASN A 212 -0.33 -2.35 29.21
N GLU A 213 0.21 -3.29 29.99
CA GLU A 213 1.59 -3.26 30.46
C GLU A 213 2.63 -3.36 29.33
N PHE A 214 2.21 -3.78 28.13
CA PHE A 214 3.05 -3.90 26.93
C PHE A 214 2.94 -2.70 25.98
N GLY A 215 2.23 -1.63 26.38
CA GLY A 215 2.14 -0.37 25.65
C GLY A 215 0.74 -0.04 25.14
N VAL A 216 0.70 0.60 23.96
CA VAL A 216 -0.52 1.17 23.39
C VAL A 216 -0.87 0.48 22.07
N HIS A 217 -1.86 -0.40 22.13
CA HIS A 217 -2.30 -1.17 20.98
C HIS A 217 -3.22 -0.31 20.15
N THR A 218 -2.65 0.24 19.08
CA THR A 218 -3.34 1.11 18.14
C THR A 218 -3.94 0.29 17.01
N GLU A 219 -5.25 0.44 16.79
CA GLU A 219 -6.02 -0.25 15.75
C GLU A 219 -6.80 0.77 14.90
N VAL A 220 -6.93 0.52 13.60
CA VAL A 220 -7.73 1.36 12.70
C VAL A 220 -9.19 0.89 12.75
N ILE A 221 -10.13 1.83 12.83
CA ILE A 221 -11.57 1.60 12.64
C ILE A 221 -11.86 1.71 11.13
N PRO A 222 -12.04 0.58 10.41
CA PRO A 222 -12.01 0.57 8.94
C PRO A 222 -13.09 1.44 8.31
N GLU A 223 -14.27 1.47 8.91
CA GLU A 223 -15.46 2.17 8.41
C GLU A 223 -15.29 3.69 8.46
N ARG A 224 -14.40 4.19 9.32
CA ARG A 224 -14.12 5.62 9.49
C ARG A 224 -12.87 6.08 8.74
N CYS A 225 -12.02 5.16 8.32
CA CYS A 225 -10.86 5.47 7.49
C CYS A 225 -11.28 5.99 6.10
N THR A 226 -10.62 7.05 5.64
CA THR A 226 -10.83 7.59 4.28
C THR A 226 -9.80 7.12 3.27
N GLY A 227 -8.67 6.56 3.74
CA GLY A 227 -7.55 6.16 2.89
C GLY A 227 -6.65 7.31 2.43
N CYS A 228 -6.70 8.46 3.10
CA CYS A 228 -5.91 9.64 2.71
C CYS A 228 -4.39 9.47 2.84
N GLY A 229 -3.92 8.51 3.65
CA GLY A 229 -2.52 8.14 3.72
C GLY A 229 -1.62 9.02 4.60
N GLN A 230 -2.12 10.07 5.25
CA GLN A 230 -1.30 10.94 6.12
C GLN A 230 -0.60 10.19 7.27
N CYS A 231 -1.16 9.05 7.70
CA CYS A 231 -0.56 8.19 8.71
C CYS A 231 0.71 7.45 8.25
N ILE A 232 0.90 7.25 6.94
CA ILE A 232 2.02 6.49 6.38
C ILE A 232 3.35 7.20 6.62
N PRO A 233 3.57 8.46 6.17
CA PRO A 233 4.79 9.17 6.47
C PRO A 233 4.93 9.53 7.94
N ALA A 234 3.86 9.54 8.74
CA ALA A 234 3.98 9.80 10.16
C ALA A 234 4.63 8.63 10.93
N CYS A 235 4.62 7.42 10.37
CA CYS A 235 5.21 6.25 11.02
C CYS A 235 6.74 6.43 11.18
N PRO A 236 7.30 6.20 12.39
CA PRO A 236 8.74 6.33 12.62
C PRO A 236 9.55 5.12 12.15
N VAL A 237 8.88 3.97 11.98
CA VAL A 237 9.48 2.77 11.38
C VAL A 237 9.79 3.10 9.93
N VAL A 238 11.04 2.88 9.50
CA VAL A 238 11.41 3.12 8.09
C VAL A 238 10.41 2.36 7.22
N GLY A 239 10.00 2.99 6.11
CA GLY A 239 8.95 2.53 5.18
C GLY A 239 7.66 1.95 5.79
N ALA A 240 7.30 2.38 7.00
CA ALA A 240 6.01 2.28 7.68
C ALA A 240 5.51 0.88 8.10
N ALA A 241 5.01 0.81 9.34
CA ALA A 241 4.23 -0.32 9.85
C ALA A 241 2.73 -0.22 9.52
N ILE A 242 2.30 0.85 8.85
CA ILE A 242 0.92 1.11 8.47
C ILE A 242 0.84 1.45 6.99
N HIS A 243 0.02 0.71 6.24
CA HIS A 243 -0.18 0.91 4.81
C HIS A 243 -1.66 1.19 4.53
N VAL A 244 -1.96 1.80 3.38
CA VAL A 244 -3.34 2.00 2.90
C VAL A 244 -3.57 1.15 1.67
N TYR A 245 -4.67 0.39 1.68
CA TYR A 245 -5.04 -0.54 0.62
C TYR A 245 -6.39 -0.20 -0.01
N PRO A 246 -6.60 -0.52 -1.30
CA PRO A 246 -7.95 -0.64 -1.86
C PRO A 246 -8.79 -1.57 -1.01
N LYS A 247 -10.10 -1.35 -0.97
CA LYS A 247 -11.03 -2.11 -0.12
C LYS A 247 -10.90 -3.61 -0.32
N GLU A 248 -10.82 -4.06 -1.57
CA GLU A 248 -10.76 -5.48 -1.92
C GLU A 248 -9.46 -6.12 -1.42
N VAL A 249 -8.34 -5.39 -1.52
CA VAL A 249 -7.03 -5.85 -1.02
C VAL A 249 -6.98 -5.85 0.50
N TYR A 250 -7.58 -4.83 1.13
CA TYR A 250 -7.73 -4.78 2.58
C TYR A 250 -8.51 -6.00 3.08
N GLU A 251 -9.67 -6.28 2.49
CA GLU A 251 -10.52 -7.43 2.82
C GLU A 251 -9.81 -8.77 2.61
N GLU A 252 -9.01 -8.91 1.54
CA GLU A 252 -8.18 -10.09 1.29
C GLU A 252 -7.16 -10.29 2.42
N ARG A 253 -6.47 -9.22 2.83
CA ARG A 253 -5.42 -9.26 3.86
C ARG A 253 -5.96 -9.51 5.26
N VAL A 254 -7.10 -8.91 5.63
CA VAL A 254 -7.66 -9.11 6.97
C VAL A 254 -8.28 -10.48 7.15
N LYS A 255 -8.63 -11.20 6.07
CA LYS A 255 -9.15 -12.58 6.15
C LYS A 255 -8.06 -13.61 6.37
N ASN A 256 -6.86 -13.38 5.82
CA ASN A 256 -5.71 -14.26 5.97
C ASN A 256 -4.46 -13.42 6.25
N PHE A 257 -4.42 -12.85 7.46
CA PHE A 257 -3.37 -11.94 7.84
C PHE A 257 -2.03 -12.65 7.90
N LYS A 258 -1.00 -12.08 7.27
CA LYS A 258 0.35 -12.64 7.22
C LYS A 258 0.43 -14.07 6.65
N ASN A 259 -0.56 -14.50 5.86
CA ASN A 259 -0.69 -15.87 5.39
C ASN A 259 -0.69 -16.91 6.53
N THR A 260 -1.14 -16.51 7.72
CA THR A 260 -1.17 -17.36 8.91
C THR A 260 -2.36 -18.33 8.92
N GLY A 261 -3.33 -18.16 8.02
CA GLY A 261 -4.62 -18.85 8.08
C GLY A 261 -5.59 -18.24 9.09
N MET A 262 -5.19 -17.18 9.80
CA MET A 262 -6.02 -16.43 10.74
C MET A 262 -6.41 -15.09 10.14
N SER A 263 -7.56 -14.58 10.54
CA SER A 263 -7.93 -13.18 10.30
C SER A 263 -7.07 -12.23 11.12
N TYR A 264 -7.06 -10.95 10.74
CA TYR A 264 -6.38 -9.89 11.47
C TYR A 264 -6.88 -9.79 12.92
N GLU A 265 -8.21 -9.88 13.12
CA GLU A 265 -8.82 -9.81 14.45
C GLU A 265 -8.44 -11.01 15.32
N GLU A 266 -8.40 -12.23 14.77
CA GLU A 266 -7.94 -13.41 15.50
C GLU A 266 -6.47 -13.28 15.88
N TYR A 267 -5.62 -12.77 14.98
CA TYR A 267 -4.20 -12.57 15.24
C TYR A 267 -3.96 -11.53 16.35
N THR A 268 -4.64 -10.37 16.30
CA THR A 268 -4.50 -9.35 17.34
C THR A 268 -5.07 -9.80 18.69
N LYS A 269 -6.17 -10.57 18.70
CA LYS A 269 -6.69 -11.20 19.91
C LYS A 269 -5.71 -12.21 20.49
N LEU A 270 -5.03 -12.99 19.66
CA LEU A 270 -4.04 -13.95 20.11
C LEU A 270 -2.83 -13.26 20.76
N ILE A 271 -2.36 -12.14 20.20
CA ILE A 271 -1.31 -11.31 20.84
C ILE A 271 -1.76 -10.85 22.22
N LYS A 272 -2.94 -10.22 22.32
CA LYS A 272 -3.51 -9.74 23.59
C LYS A 272 -3.72 -10.86 24.61
N LYS A 273 -4.11 -12.06 24.15
CA LYS A 273 -4.24 -13.24 25.00
C LYS A 273 -2.89 -13.66 25.58
N ILE A 274 -1.85 -13.73 24.76
CA ILE A 274 -0.50 -14.08 25.21
C ILE A 274 0.06 -13.03 26.18
N GLU A 275 -0.16 -11.75 25.92
CA GLU A 275 0.23 -10.68 26.85
C GLU A 275 -0.38 -10.86 28.25
N ASN A 276 -1.62 -11.36 28.33
CA ASN A 276 -2.29 -11.59 29.62
C ASN A 276 -1.90 -12.93 30.27
N GLU A 277 -1.69 -13.99 29.48
CA GLU A 277 -1.52 -15.36 29.99
C GLU A 277 -0.07 -15.80 30.11
N ASP A 278 0.84 -15.25 29.30
CA ASP A 278 2.26 -15.64 29.21
C ASP A 278 3.15 -14.40 28.97
N PRO A 279 3.44 -13.61 30.03
CA PRO A 279 4.24 -12.39 29.94
C PRO A 279 5.67 -12.61 29.44
N GLU A 280 6.25 -13.78 29.68
CA GLU A 280 7.59 -14.13 29.19
C GLU A 280 7.57 -14.22 27.66
N LYS A 281 6.61 -14.97 27.10
CA LYS A 281 6.45 -15.11 25.64
C LYS A 281 6.08 -13.79 24.98
N ALA A 282 5.27 -12.95 25.63
CA ALA A 282 4.98 -11.60 25.17
C ALA A 282 6.24 -10.71 25.14
N THR A 283 7.09 -10.81 26.16
CA THR A 283 8.37 -10.08 26.23
C THR A 283 9.32 -10.52 25.10
N TRP A 284 9.38 -11.82 24.79
CA TRP A 284 10.17 -12.31 23.67
C TRP A 284 9.64 -11.86 22.32
N ARG A 285 8.30 -11.86 22.12
CA ARG A 285 7.66 -11.26 20.93
C ARG A 285 8.12 -9.82 20.73
N TYR A 286 8.01 -9.00 21.77
CA TYR A 286 8.50 -7.62 21.75
C TYR A 286 9.98 -7.57 21.36
N THR A 287 10.83 -8.32 22.07
CA THR A 287 12.29 -8.27 21.90
C THR A 287 12.73 -8.63 20.49
N ILE A 288 12.14 -9.67 19.90
CA ILE A 288 12.46 -10.12 18.53
C ILE A 288 11.98 -9.09 17.49
N ASN A 289 10.78 -8.55 17.66
CA ASN A 289 10.25 -7.53 16.78
C ASN A 289 11.05 -6.22 16.88
N ALA A 290 11.44 -5.81 18.07
CA ALA A 290 12.29 -4.64 18.29
C ALA A 290 13.67 -4.82 17.65
N ASP A 291 14.27 -6.01 17.74
CA ASP A 291 15.52 -6.33 17.04
C ASP A 291 15.36 -6.19 15.52
N TYR A 292 14.27 -6.71 14.95
CA TYR A 292 13.97 -6.54 13.53
C TYR A 292 13.80 -5.06 13.17
N ILE A 293 12.97 -4.33 13.91
CA ILE A 293 12.69 -2.90 13.66
C ILE A 293 13.97 -2.07 13.75
N ILE A 294 14.85 -2.31 14.72
CA ILE A 294 16.05 -1.51 14.95
C ILE A 294 17.18 -1.90 14.00
N ASN A 295 17.46 -3.20 13.86
CA ASN A 295 18.68 -3.70 13.21
C ASN A 295 18.47 -4.11 11.75
N LYS A 296 17.26 -4.49 11.34
CA LYS A 296 16.93 -4.81 9.93
C LYS A 296 16.22 -3.66 9.25
N ARG A 297 15.20 -3.12 9.91
CA ARG A 297 14.32 -2.12 9.31
C ARG A 297 14.84 -0.69 9.47
N GLY A 298 15.37 -0.38 10.65
CA GLY A 298 15.73 0.96 11.09
C GLY A 298 14.55 1.80 11.59
N LEU A 299 14.89 2.84 12.35
CA LEU A 299 14.00 3.94 12.72
C LEU A 299 14.50 5.25 12.10
N ILE A 300 13.58 6.14 11.74
CA ILE A 300 13.95 7.47 11.21
C ILE A 300 14.40 8.36 12.38
N LYS A 301 15.72 8.56 12.51
CA LYS A 301 16.36 9.29 13.63
C LYS A 301 15.72 10.66 13.89
N GLU A 302 15.39 11.43 12.85
CA GLU A 302 14.79 12.76 12.97
C GLU A 302 13.40 12.75 13.65
N LYS A 303 12.64 11.66 13.50
CA LYS A 303 11.29 11.54 14.09
C LYS A 303 11.29 11.07 15.56
N ILE A 304 12.45 10.69 16.07
CA ILE A 304 12.63 10.27 17.47
C ILE A 304 13.00 11.49 18.36
N VAL A 305 13.49 12.58 17.76
CA VAL A 305 14.08 13.74 18.49
C VAL A 305 13.02 14.77 18.94
N SER A 306 11.73 14.57 18.65
CA SER A 306 10.69 15.55 19.02
C SER A 306 9.72 15.10 20.13
N GLU A 307 9.91 13.94 20.77
CA GLU A 307 8.97 13.43 21.79
C GLU A 307 9.66 12.85 23.04
N PHE A 308 10.88 13.28 23.37
CA PHE A 308 11.50 13.07 24.69
C PHE A 308 11.80 14.39 25.37
#